data_AF-A0A0Q4TM02-F1
#
_entry.id   AF-A0A0Q4TM02-F1
#
_cell.length_a   1.000
_cell.length_b   1.000
_cell.length_c   1.000
_cell.angle_alpha   90.00
_cell.angle_beta   90.00
_cell.angle_gamma   90.00
#
_symmetry.space_group_name_H-M   'P 1'
#
loop_
_entity.id
_entity.type
_entity.pdbx_description
1 polymer ?
#
loop_
_entity_poly.entity_id
_entity_poly.type
_entity_poly.pdbx_seq_one_letter_code
_entity_poly.pdbx_strand_id
1 'polypeptide(L)'
;MSGRSSLVARLFWTTLLGGGLAFWFGLPALAATGLCLCLILLHRLDRPRRFRRTVRRLARAHAETLALRRRQECFEDAYGNRIDDGWLRERDYFAERSILPHLDAKGFTDLADTRWPIVLDIIDDVALSVALPDEDEAPEDGIAYERFCAEALREAGWSARPTKASGDQGADVVAERSGIRLVLQCKRYTKPVGNAAVQEASAAARYWQADMAAVVSNAGFTPAARRLSGATGVLLLHHDALRTLAPIRRSRRLDAEPA
;
A
#
# COMPACT_ATOMS: atom_id res chain seq x y z
N MET A 1 -26.23 5.16 21.08
CA MET A 1 -26.88 3.84 21.29
C MET A 1 -27.87 3.61 20.14
N SER A 2 -27.40 3.12 18.98
CA SER A 2 -28.27 2.87 17.82
C SER A 2 -28.69 1.40 17.76
N GLY A 3 -29.95 1.19 17.37
CA GLY A 3 -30.70 -0.05 17.50
C GLY A 3 -30.04 -1.26 16.86
N ARG A 4 -29.44 -2.12 17.69
CA ARG A 4 -29.16 -3.51 17.35
C ARG A 4 -30.46 -4.30 17.50
N SER A 5 -31.22 -4.53 16.43
CA SER A 5 -32.21 -5.60 16.47
C SER A 5 -31.45 -6.91 16.63
N SER A 6 -31.55 -7.56 17.79
CA SER A 6 -30.87 -8.82 18.05
C SER A 6 -31.29 -9.86 17.00
N LEU A 7 -30.41 -10.82 16.69
CA LEU A 7 -30.77 -11.97 15.84
C LEU A 7 -32.06 -12.62 16.33
N VAL A 8 -32.19 -12.70 17.65
CA VAL A 8 -33.39 -13.15 18.35
C VAL A 8 -34.60 -12.31 17.94
N ALA A 9 -34.51 -10.98 17.91
CA ALA A 9 -35.60 -10.12 17.44
C ALA A 9 -35.97 -10.36 15.97
N ARG A 10 -34.99 -10.54 15.07
CA ARG A 10 -35.29 -10.81 13.65
C ARG A 10 -35.91 -12.18 13.44
N LEU A 11 -35.40 -13.21 14.12
CA LEU A 11 -35.97 -14.55 14.07
C LEU A 11 -37.36 -14.58 14.71
N PHE A 12 -37.54 -13.88 15.83
CA PHE A 12 -38.80 -13.77 16.54
C PHE A 12 -39.88 -13.03 15.72
N TRP A 13 -39.57 -11.88 15.14
CA TRP A 13 -40.56 -11.16 14.33
C TRP A 13 -40.88 -11.89 13.02
N THR A 14 -39.91 -12.60 12.42
CA THR A 14 -40.18 -13.40 11.21
C THR A 14 -41.01 -14.64 11.51
N THR A 15 -40.80 -15.32 12.65
CA THR A 15 -41.69 -16.41 13.09
C THR A 15 -43.06 -15.92 13.52
N LEU A 16 -43.15 -14.79 14.23
CA LEU A 16 -44.42 -14.23 14.71
C LEU A 16 -45.31 -13.75 13.55
N LEU A 17 -44.76 -12.97 12.63
CA LEU A 17 -45.49 -12.50 11.44
C LEU A 17 -45.82 -13.67 10.50
N GLY A 18 -44.87 -14.60 10.30
CA GLY A 18 -45.08 -15.78 9.47
C GLY A 18 -46.13 -16.74 10.02
N GLY A 19 -46.20 -16.92 11.35
CA GLY A 19 -47.23 -17.72 12.01
C GLY A 19 -48.62 -17.10 11.90
N GLY A 20 -48.74 -15.77 11.99
CA GLY A 20 -50.00 -15.05 11.76
C GLY A 20 -50.48 -15.16 10.31
N LEU A 21 -49.57 -15.07 9.34
CA LEU A 21 -49.89 -15.26 7.92
C LEU A 21 -50.22 -16.73 7.59
N ALA A 22 -49.57 -17.70 8.23
CA ALA A 22 -49.88 -19.12 8.07
C ALA A 22 -51.30 -19.47 8.49
N PHE A 23 -51.85 -18.79 9.50
CA PHE A 23 -53.22 -18.99 9.94
C PHE A 23 -54.26 -18.56 8.88
N TRP A 24 -53.95 -17.53 8.08
CA TRP A 24 -54.85 -17.02 7.03
C TRP A 24 -54.60 -17.64 5.64
N PHE A 25 -53.35 -17.97 5.32
CA PHE A 25 -52.92 -18.35 3.97
C PHE A 25 -52.41 -19.81 3.85
N GLY A 26 -52.37 -20.57 4.96
CA GLY A 26 -52.06 -22.00 4.95
C GLY A 26 -50.60 -22.35 4.58
N LEU A 27 -50.42 -23.52 3.97
CA LEU A 27 -49.11 -24.12 3.61
C LEU A 27 -48.14 -23.19 2.83
N PRO A 28 -48.59 -22.39 1.84
CA PRO A 28 -47.70 -21.46 1.12
C PRO A 28 -47.05 -20.40 2.04
N ALA A 29 -47.78 -19.89 3.03
CA ALA A 29 -47.24 -18.91 3.99
C ALA A 29 -46.21 -19.53 4.94
N LEU A 30 -46.39 -20.79 5.34
CA LEU A 30 -45.40 -21.54 6.10
C LEU A 30 -44.11 -21.78 5.28
N ALA A 31 -44.25 -22.17 4.01
CA ALA A 31 -43.12 -22.37 3.12
C ALA A 31 -42.33 -21.07 2.90
N ALA A 32 -43.01 -19.94 2.69
CA ALA A 32 -42.38 -18.62 2.54
C ALA A 32 -41.65 -18.18 3.83
N THR A 33 -42.23 -18.42 5.00
CA THR A 33 -41.61 -18.13 6.30
C THR A 33 -40.36 -18.99 6.52
N GLY A 34 -40.45 -20.29 6.23
CA GLY A 34 -39.32 -21.22 6.28
C GLY A 34 -38.19 -20.80 5.35
N LEU A 35 -38.51 -20.37 4.13
CA LEU A 35 -37.53 -19.83 3.18
C LEU A 35 -36.86 -18.56 3.72
N CYS A 36 -37.62 -17.60 4.28
CA CYS A 36 -37.08 -16.39 4.89
C CYS A 36 -36.13 -16.70 6.07
N LEU A 37 -36.50 -17.64 6.95
CA LEU A 37 -35.64 -18.08 8.06
C LEU A 37 -34.36 -18.75 7.56
N CYS A 38 -34.48 -19.63 6.56
CA CYS A 38 -33.32 -20.25 5.89
C CYS A 38 -32.40 -19.18 5.29
N LEU A 39 -32.93 -18.18 4.58
CA LEU A 39 -32.14 -17.09 4.01
C LEU A 39 -31.43 -16.27 5.09
N ILE A 40 -32.08 -15.96 6.20
CA ILE A 40 -31.48 -15.25 7.34
C ILE A 40 -30.34 -16.08 7.97
N LEU A 41 -30.56 -17.39 8.15
CA LEU A 41 -29.57 -18.30 8.71
C LEU A 41 -28.36 -18.46 7.76
N LEU A 42 -28.60 -18.70 6.48
CA LEU A 42 -27.56 -18.77 5.45
C LEU A 42 -26.75 -17.48 5.38
N HIS A 43 -27.42 -16.33 5.42
CA HIS A 43 -26.75 -15.02 5.43
C HIS A 43 -25.85 -14.83 6.66
N ARG A 44 -26.25 -15.35 7.83
CA ARG A 44 -25.45 -15.34 9.06
C ARG A 44 -24.27 -16.30 8.99
N LEU A 45 -24.48 -17.53 8.53
CA LEU A 45 -23.42 -18.54 8.35
C LEU A 45 -22.39 -18.11 7.29
N ASP A 46 -22.81 -17.35 6.28
CA ASP A 46 -21.91 -16.80 5.25
C ASP A 46 -21.20 -15.51 5.71
N ARG A 47 -21.56 -14.93 6.86
CA ARG A 47 -20.96 -13.67 7.35
C ARG A 47 -19.43 -13.75 7.49
N PRO A 48 -18.81 -14.81 8.07
CA PRO A 48 -17.35 -14.94 8.13
C PRO A 48 -16.70 -15.13 6.75
N ARG A 49 -17.39 -15.79 5.80
CA ARG A 49 -16.90 -15.96 4.43
C ARG A 49 -16.90 -14.62 3.69
N ARG A 50 -17.97 -13.83 3.83
CA ARG A 50 -18.06 -12.47 3.27
C ARG A 50 -17.05 -11.52 3.87
N PHE A 51 -16.78 -11.64 5.17
CA PHE A 51 -15.70 -10.93 5.85
C PHE A 51 -14.34 -11.21 5.17
N ARG A 52 -13.92 -12.48 5.09
CA ARG A 52 -12.64 -12.86 4.45
C ARG A 52 -12.56 -12.43 2.99
N ARG A 53 -13.65 -12.58 2.22
CA ARG A 53 -13.72 -12.12 0.82
C ARG A 53 -13.53 -10.62 0.72
N THR A 54 -14.11 -9.85 1.64
CA THR A 54 -13.97 -8.39 1.68
C THR A 54 -12.54 -7.97 1.98
N VAL A 55 -11.93 -8.53 3.04
CA VAL A 55 -10.52 -8.27 3.39
C VAL A 55 -9.60 -8.59 2.20
N ARG A 56 -9.74 -9.79 1.63
CA ARG A 56 -8.91 -10.22 0.49
C ARG A 56 -9.09 -9.32 -0.73
N ARG A 57 -10.30 -8.84 -1.00
CA ARG A 57 -10.54 -7.90 -2.10
C ARG A 57 -9.86 -6.56 -1.88
N LEU A 58 -9.93 -6.02 -0.66
CA LEU A 58 -9.27 -4.76 -0.29
C LEU A 58 -7.75 -4.90 -0.36
N ALA A 59 -7.19 -5.96 0.22
CA ALA A 59 -5.75 -6.23 0.16
C ALA A 59 -5.27 -6.40 -1.29
N ARG A 60 -6.01 -7.15 -2.14
CA ARG A 60 -5.63 -7.36 -3.55
C ARG A 60 -5.58 -6.08 -4.38
N ALA A 61 -6.37 -5.07 -4.03
CA ALA A 61 -6.28 -3.78 -4.70
C ALA A 61 -4.91 -3.08 -4.50
N HIS A 62 -4.14 -3.51 -3.50
CA HIS A 62 -2.82 -3.00 -3.17
C HIS A 62 -1.73 -4.09 -3.24
N ALA A 63 -1.99 -5.20 -3.94
CA ALA A 63 -1.12 -6.39 -3.89
C ALA A 63 0.34 -6.08 -4.29
N GLU A 64 0.54 -5.35 -5.39
CA GLU A 64 1.88 -4.97 -5.86
C GLU A 64 2.61 -4.10 -4.85
N THR A 65 1.92 -3.10 -4.28
CA THR A 65 2.51 -2.21 -3.27
C THR A 65 2.87 -2.98 -1.99
N LEU A 66 2.01 -3.91 -1.55
CA LEU A 66 2.25 -4.73 -0.38
C LEU A 66 3.44 -5.67 -0.59
N ALA A 67 3.52 -6.33 -1.74
CA ALA A 67 4.65 -7.19 -2.10
C ALA A 67 5.96 -6.40 -2.10
N LEU A 68 5.96 -5.21 -2.71
CA LEU A 68 7.12 -4.34 -2.79
C LEU A 68 7.57 -3.86 -1.41
N ARG A 69 6.63 -3.39 -0.58
CA ARG A 69 6.91 -2.98 0.80
C ARG A 69 7.47 -4.12 1.61
N ARG A 70 6.93 -5.33 1.46
CA ARG A 70 7.45 -6.52 2.13
C ARG A 70 8.89 -6.82 1.75
N ARG A 71 9.23 -6.79 0.44
CA ARG A 71 10.61 -6.96 -0.04
C ARG A 71 11.56 -5.91 0.56
N GLN A 72 11.12 -4.66 0.62
CA GLN A 72 11.92 -3.54 1.12
C GLN A 72 12.16 -3.56 2.64
N GLU A 73 11.17 -3.99 3.41
CA GLU A 73 11.19 -3.95 4.88
C GLU A 73 11.66 -5.27 5.51
N CYS A 74 11.68 -6.36 4.75
CA CYS A 74 12.30 -7.62 5.17
C CYS A 74 13.74 -7.69 4.65
N PHE A 75 14.71 -7.76 5.55
CA PHE A 75 16.12 -7.93 5.17
C PHE A 75 16.83 -8.89 6.13
N GLU A 76 17.95 -9.47 5.69
CA GLU A 76 18.82 -10.25 6.55
C GLU A 76 19.88 -9.34 7.18
N ASP A 77 20.08 -9.49 8.49
CA ASP A 77 21.09 -8.73 9.22
C ASP A 77 22.51 -9.30 8.98
N ALA A 78 23.52 -8.65 9.55
CA ALA A 78 24.92 -9.09 9.41
C ALA A 78 25.22 -10.45 10.07
N TYR A 79 24.27 -10.99 10.83
CA TYR A 79 24.36 -12.27 11.52
C TYR A 79 23.52 -13.37 10.84
N GLY A 80 22.87 -13.06 9.72
CA GLY A 80 22.00 -13.99 8.99
C GLY A 80 20.59 -14.15 9.61
N ASN A 81 20.20 -13.29 10.56
CA ASN A 81 18.83 -13.29 11.05
C ASN A 81 17.93 -12.50 10.09
N ARG A 82 16.77 -13.06 9.76
CA ARG A 82 15.75 -12.36 9.01
C ARG A 82 15.03 -11.36 9.92
N ILE A 83 15.08 -10.08 9.57
CA ILE A 83 14.39 -8.99 10.24
C ILE A 83 13.12 -8.68 9.45
N ASP A 84 11.96 -8.76 10.11
CA ASP A 84 10.64 -8.46 9.52
C ASP A 84 9.84 -7.41 10.30
N ASP A 85 10.39 -6.85 11.40
CA ASP A 85 9.76 -5.82 12.22
C ASP A 85 9.27 -4.58 11.43
N GLY A 86 9.98 -4.22 10.36
CA GLY A 86 9.56 -3.17 9.44
C GLY A 86 8.27 -3.55 8.70
N TRP A 87 8.22 -4.77 8.17
CA TRP A 87 7.07 -5.30 7.46
C TRP A 87 5.87 -5.47 8.39
N LEU A 88 6.06 -6.02 9.60
CA LEU A 88 4.98 -6.20 10.56
C LEU A 88 4.28 -4.87 10.88
N ARG A 89 5.06 -3.80 11.09
CA ARG A 89 4.51 -2.45 11.33
C ARG A 89 3.78 -1.88 10.12
N GLU A 90 4.32 -2.03 8.91
CA GLU A 90 3.65 -1.56 7.69
C GLU A 90 2.35 -2.34 7.44
N ARG A 91 2.35 -3.66 7.66
CA ARG A 91 1.18 -4.53 7.56
C ARG A 91 0.08 -4.09 8.52
N ASP A 92 0.43 -3.87 9.79
CA ASP A 92 -0.52 -3.43 10.80
C ASP A 92 -1.07 -2.03 10.48
N TYR A 93 -0.19 -1.10 10.07
CA TYR A 93 -0.61 0.23 9.61
C TYR A 93 -1.57 0.15 8.43
N PHE A 94 -1.28 -0.66 7.41
CA PHE A 94 -2.17 -0.85 6.27
C PHE A 94 -3.52 -1.44 6.68
N ALA A 95 -3.51 -2.44 7.56
CA ALA A 95 -4.73 -3.07 8.08
C ALA A 95 -5.61 -2.04 8.81
N GLU A 96 -5.02 -1.25 9.71
CA GLU A 96 -5.74 -0.24 10.50
C GLU A 96 -6.23 0.95 9.67
N ARG A 97 -5.42 1.43 8.74
CA ARG A 97 -5.72 2.66 7.98
C ARG A 97 -6.53 2.42 6.72
N SER A 98 -6.33 1.27 6.08
CA SER A 98 -6.92 0.98 4.77
C SER A 98 -8.03 -0.08 4.84
N ILE A 99 -7.89 -1.08 5.71
CA ILE A 99 -8.88 -2.17 5.77
C ILE A 99 -9.97 -1.89 6.81
N LEU A 100 -9.60 -1.56 8.05
CA LEU A 100 -10.54 -1.43 9.18
C LEU A 100 -11.71 -0.46 8.90
N PRO A 101 -11.51 0.75 8.34
CA PRO A 101 -12.62 1.66 8.06
C PRO A 101 -13.67 1.06 7.12
N HIS A 102 -13.23 0.25 6.15
CA HIS A 102 -14.12 -0.42 5.20
C HIS A 102 -14.85 -1.61 5.83
N LEU A 103 -14.22 -2.30 6.79
CA LEU A 103 -14.86 -3.37 7.55
C LEU A 103 -15.94 -2.80 8.48
N ASP A 104 -15.65 -1.69 9.15
CA ASP A 104 -16.60 -1.01 10.03
C ASP A 104 -17.82 -0.49 9.27
N ALA A 105 -17.59 0.15 8.11
CA ALA A 105 -18.67 0.60 7.23
C ALA A 105 -19.57 -0.56 6.73
N LYS A 106 -19.03 -1.78 6.66
CA LYS A 106 -19.78 -2.99 6.28
C LYS A 106 -20.37 -3.74 7.48
N GLY A 107 -20.23 -3.21 8.69
CA GLY A 107 -20.74 -3.82 9.91
C GLY A 107 -19.99 -5.11 10.29
N PHE A 108 -18.67 -5.15 10.06
CA PHE A 108 -17.81 -6.26 10.45
C PHE A 108 -16.94 -5.98 11.68
N THR A 109 -17.15 -4.89 12.40
CA THR A 109 -16.36 -4.49 13.58
C THR A 109 -16.18 -5.63 14.59
N ASP A 110 -17.26 -6.35 14.93
CA ASP A 110 -17.22 -7.49 15.84
C ASP A 110 -16.28 -8.61 15.38
N LEU A 111 -16.26 -8.87 14.07
CA LEU A 111 -15.37 -9.86 13.46
C LEU A 111 -13.95 -9.33 13.30
N ALA A 112 -13.77 -8.04 13.04
CA ALA A 112 -12.44 -7.43 12.97
C ALA A 112 -11.74 -7.54 14.33
N ASP A 113 -12.45 -7.25 15.43
CA ASP A 113 -11.91 -7.32 16.79
C ASP A 113 -11.53 -8.75 17.18
N THR A 114 -12.38 -9.74 16.89
CA THR A 114 -12.10 -11.15 17.28
C THR A 114 -11.23 -11.91 16.29
N ARG A 115 -11.14 -11.47 15.03
CA ARG A 115 -10.43 -12.18 13.96
C ARG A 115 -9.36 -11.31 13.32
N TRP A 116 -8.80 -10.37 14.07
CA TRP A 116 -7.68 -9.54 13.63
C TRP A 116 -6.51 -10.35 13.06
N PRO A 117 -6.07 -11.47 13.69
CA PRO A 117 -5.00 -12.30 13.10
C PRO A 117 -5.31 -12.78 11.68
N ILE A 118 -6.57 -13.15 11.40
CA ILE A 118 -6.99 -13.58 10.07
C ILE A 118 -6.91 -12.42 9.06
N VAL A 119 -7.13 -11.17 9.49
CA VAL A 119 -6.95 -10.00 8.62
C VAL A 119 -5.50 -9.88 8.21
N LEU A 120 -4.58 -9.98 9.18
CA LEU A 120 -3.13 -9.90 8.96
C LEU A 120 -2.63 -11.04 8.07
N ASP A 121 -3.05 -12.28 8.34
CA ASP A 121 -2.69 -13.45 7.51
C ASP A 121 -3.13 -13.27 6.06
N ILE A 122 -4.34 -12.73 5.82
CA ILE A 122 -4.81 -12.47 4.45
C ILE A 122 -3.95 -11.41 3.76
N ILE A 123 -3.46 -10.39 4.49
CA ILE A 123 -2.57 -9.37 3.92
C ILE A 123 -1.22 -9.99 3.55
N ASP A 124 -0.66 -10.83 4.43
CA ASP A 124 0.59 -11.54 4.19
C ASP A 124 0.48 -12.48 2.98
N ASP A 125 -0.59 -13.28 2.90
CA ASP A 125 -0.90 -14.15 1.76
C ASP A 125 -0.96 -13.35 0.45
N VAL A 126 -1.59 -12.17 0.48
CA VAL A 126 -1.71 -11.31 -0.71
C VAL A 126 -0.36 -10.72 -1.09
N ALA A 127 0.43 -10.25 -0.13
CA ALA A 127 1.77 -9.72 -0.38
C ALA A 127 2.70 -10.79 -0.98
N LEU A 128 2.57 -12.06 -0.55
CA LEU A 128 3.34 -13.19 -1.09
C LEU A 128 2.81 -13.72 -2.42
N SER A 129 1.56 -13.40 -2.79
CA SER A 129 0.96 -13.89 -4.03
C SER A 129 1.45 -13.19 -5.30
N VAL A 130 2.13 -12.04 -5.16
CA VAL A 130 2.68 -11.29 -6.29
C VAL A 130 4.14 -11.67 -6.46
N ALA A 131 4.46 -12.30 -7.59
CA ALA A 131 5.83 -12.45 -8.03
C ALA A 131 6.35 -11.09 -8.49
N LEU A 132 7.29 -10.54 -7.74
CA LEU A 132 8.03 -9.35 -8.15
C LEU A 132 9.21 -9.79 -9.04
N PRO A 133 9.69 -8.93 -9.96
CA PRO A 133 10.86 -9.23 -10.79
C PRO A 133 12.06 -9.67 -9.94
N ASP A 134 12.88 -10.58 -10.47
CA ASP A 134 14.10 -11.01 -9.78
C ASP A 134 15.03 -9.81 -9.58
N GLU A 135 15.56 -9.67 -8.36
CA GLU A 135 16.46 -8.55 -8.01
C GLU A 135 17.81 -8.66 -8.74
N ASP A 136 18.12 -9.85 -9.29
CA ASP A 136 19.33 -10.17 -10.04
C ASP A 136 19.47 -9.39 -11.35
N GLU A 137 18.40 -8.75 -11.84
CA GLU A 137 18.49 -7.80 -12.95
C GLU A 137 19.19 -6.49 -12.58
N ALA A 138 19.14 -6.10 -11.30
CA ALA A 138 19.70 -4.84 -10.83
C ALA A 138 21.18 -5.00 -10.43
N PRO A 139 22.12 -4.25 -11.05
CA PRO A 139 23.54 -4.37 -10.76
C PRO A 139 23.88 -4.13 -9.28
N GLU A 140 24.90 -4.84 -8.77
CA GLU A 140 25.44 -4.60 -7.41
C GLU A 140 26.31 -3.34 -7.33
N ASP A 141 27.05 -3.03 -8.39
CA ASP A 141 27.88 -1.83 -8.47
C ASP A 141 27.02 -0.56 -8.52
N GLY A 142 27.38 0.44 -7.72
CA GLY A 142 26.61 1.68 -7.59
C GLY A 142 26.47 2.43 -8.91
N ILE A 143 27.55 2.57 -9.68
CA ILE A 143 27.54 3.30 -10.97
C ILE A 143 26.70 2.53 -11.99
N ALA A 144 26.80 1.20 -12.01
CA ALA A 144 25.95 0.37 -12.85
C ALA A 144 24.46 0.49 -12.44
N TYR A 145 24.16 0.56 -11.14
CA TYR A 145 22.81 0.75 -10.62
C TYR A 145 22.21 2.12 -11.00
N GLU A 146 23.01 3.18 -11.04
CA GLU A 146 22.58 4.50 -11.55
C GLU A 146 22.20 4.45 -13.02
N ARG A 147 22.98 3.74 -13.85
CA ARG A 147 22.66 3.54 -15.28
C ARG A 147 21.38 2.73 -15.45
N PHE A 148 21.23 1.67 -14.67
CA PHE A 148 20.01 0.87 -14.63
C PHE A 148 18.77 1.72 -14.29
N CYS A 149 18.86 2.59 -13.27
CA CYS A 149 17.77 3.52 -12.92
C CYS A 149 17.48 4.51 -14.05
N ALA A 150 18.51 5.03 -14.72
CA ALA A 150 18.33 5.92 -15.87
C ALA A 150 17.65 5.19 -17.06
N GLU A 151 17.99 3.94 -17.32
CA GLU A 151 17.36 3.12 -18.36
C GLU A 151 15.90 2.82 -18.04
N ALA A 152 15.58 2.44 -16.80
CA ALA A 152 14.20 2.24 -16.37
C ALA A 152 13.34 3.51 -16.55
N LEU A 153 13.90 4.70 -16.29
CA LEU A 153 13.22 5.97 -16.59
C LEU A 153 13.04 6.22 -18.10
N ARG A 154 14.02 5.83 -18.93
CA ARG A 154 13.90 5.98 -20.40
C ARG A 154 12.76 5.14 -20.94
N GLU A 155 12.57 3.93 -20.43
CA GLU A 155 11.43 3.09 -20.80
C GLU A 155 10.09 3.72 -20.38
N ALA A 156 10.06 4.42 -19.25
CA ALA A 156 8.91 5.22 -18.85
C ALA A 156 8.70 6.49 -19.70
N GLY A 157 9.54 6.74 -20.70
CA GLY A 157 9.45 7.87 -21.63
C GLY A 157 10.14 9.14 -21.14
N TRP A 158 11.05 9.05 -20.18
CA TRP A 158 11.88 10.18 -19.75
C TRP A 158 13.17 10.28 -20.58
N SER A 159 13.61 11.50 -20.86
CA SER A 159 14.98 11.75 -21.31
C SER A 159 15.92 11.76 -20.09
N ALA A 160 16.39 10.59 -19.68
CA ALA A 160 17.25 10.41 -18.49
C ALA A 160 18.73 10.23 -18.85
N ARG A 161 19.62 10.79 -18.01
CA ARG A 161 21.08 10.59 -18.08
C ARG A 161 21.71 10.51 -16.69
N PRO A 162 22.67 9.60 -16.46
CA PRO A 162 23.52 9.67 -15.28
C PRO A 162 24.31 10.98 -15.23
N THR A 163 24.69 11.41 -14.04
CA THR A 163 25.60 12.53 -13.82
C THR A 163 27.05 12.04 -13.74
N LYS A 164 28.00 12.96 -13.55
CA LYS A 164 29.40 12.61 -13.34
C LYS A 164 29.62 12.42 -11.84
N ALA A 165 30.41 11.42 -11.46
CA ALA A 165 30.74 11.09 -10.07
C ALA A 165 31.39 12.22 -9.22
N SER A 166 31.70 13.38 -9.81
CA SER A 166 32.23 14.54 -9.09
C SER A 166 31.47 15.80 -9.50
N GLY A 167 31.05 16.58 -8.50
CA GLY A 167 30.35 17.85 -8.69
C GLY A 167 28.86 17.73 -9.03
N ASP A 168 28.26 16.55 -8.89
CA ASP A 168 26.85 16.27 -9.16
C ASP A 168 25.85 16.86 -8.14
N GLN A 169 26.37 17.29 -6.98
CA GLN A 169 25.62 17.84 -5.85
C GLN A 169 24.55 16.86 -5.33
N GLY A 170 24.81 15.54 -5.41
CA GLY A 170 23.89 14.51 -4.91
C GLY A 170 22.72 14.19 -5.85
N ALA A 171 22.86 14.44 -7.16
CA ALA A 171 21.99 13.83 -8.17
C ALA A 171 22.80 12.82 -8.97
N ASP A 172 22.46 11.55 -8.88
CA ASP A 172 23.11 10.51 -9.67
C ASP A 172 22.50 10.41 -11.08
N VAL A 173 21.22 10.76 -11.22
CA VAL A 173 20.50 10.81 -12.51
C VAL A 173 19.69 12.09 -12.61
N VAL A 174 19.73 12.72 -13.79
CA VAL A 174 18.83 13.82 -14.16
C VAL A 174 17.97 13.37 -15.33
N ALA A 175 16.67 13.62 -15.23
CA ALA A 175 15.70 13.22 -16.23
C ALA A 175 14.71 14.35 -16.55
N GLU A 176 14.23 14.38 -17.79
CA GLU A 176 13.23 15.35 -18.22
C GLU A 176 12.13 14.69 -19.05
N ARG A 177 10.88 15.07 -18.79
CA ARG A 177 9.72 14.61 -19.56
C ARG A 177 8.61 15.66 -19.50
N SER A 178 8.07 16.04 -20.65
CA SER A 178 6.95 17.00 -20.75
C SER A 178 7.21 18.33 -20.03
N GLY A 179 8.46 18.82 -20.08
CA GLY A 179 8.90 20.05 -19.42
C GLY A 179 9.03 19.97 -17.90
N ILE A 180 8.99 18.76 -17.33
CA ILE A 180 9.21 18.50 -15.90
C ILE A 180 10.58 17.87 -15.73
N ARG A 181 11.40 18.45 -14.85
CA ARG A 181 12.73 17.95 -14.50
C ARG A 181 12.68 17.15 -13.20
N LEU A 182 13.31 15.98 -13.23
CA LEU A 182 13.44 15.04 -12.12
C LEU A 182 14.93 14.81 -11.82
N VAL A 183 15.29 14.82 -10.54
CA VAL A 183 16.59 14.32 -10.06
C VAL A 183 16.41 13.06 -9.23
N LEU A 184 17.31 12.10 -9.40
CA LEU A 184 17.38 10.89 -8.58
C LEU A 184 18.69 10.85 -7.79
N GLN A 185 18.60 10.46 -6.52
CA GLN A 185 19.71 9.85 -5.78
C GLN A 185 19.45 8.35 -5.69
N CYS A 186 20.30 7.54 -6.29
CA CYS A 186 20.24 6.09 -6.30
C CYS A 186 21.09 5.53 -5.16
N LYS A 187 20.53 4.63 -4.34
CA LYS A 187 21.26 3.91 -3.29
C LYS A 187 21.02 2.41 -3.44
N ARG A 188 22.06 1.65 -3.77
CA ARG A 188 22.05 0.18 -3.82
C ARG A 188 22.57 -0.37 -2.50
N TYR A 189 21.68 -0.66 -1.55
CA TYR A 189 22.05 -1.03 -0.17
C TYR A 189 21.41 -2.33 0.30
N THR A 190 22.04 -2.95 1.30
CA THR A 190 21.49 -4.09 2.05
C THR A 190 20.68 -3.68 3.27
N LYS A 191 20.84 -2.43 3.73
CA LYS A 191 20.15 -1.87 4.90
C LYS A 191 19.24 -0.71 4.50
N PRO A 192 18.20 -0.39 5.31
CA PRO A 192 17.32 0.73 5.03
C PRO A 192 18.05 2.07 4.88
N VAL A 193 17.60 2.86 3.91
CA VAL A 193 18.20 4.16 3.57
C VAL A 193 17.86 5.24 4.63
N GLY A 194 18.87 6.00 5.03
CA GLY A 194 18.80 7.05 6.06
C GLY A 194 18.48 8.46 5.53
N ASN A 195 18.47 9.44 6.44
CA ASN A 195 18.17 10.84 6.12
C ASN A 195 19.12 11.47 5.10
N ALA A 196 20.40 11.08 5.10
CA ALA A 196 21.42 11.67 4.25
C ALA A 196 21.02 11.65 2.77
N ALA A 197 20.52 10.52 2.26
CA ALA A 197 20.07 10.41 0.87
C ALA A 197 18.91 11.37 0.53
N VAL A 198 18.00 11.61 1.49
CA VAL A 198 16.89 12.55 1.30
C VAL A 198 17.39 14.00 1.30
N GLN A 199 18.38 14.30 2.16
CA GLN A 199 19.01 15.62 2.19
C GLN A 199 19.77 15.91 0.90
N GLU A 200 20.55 14.93 0.41
CA GLU A 200 21.26 14.97 -0.87
C GLU A 200 20.29 15.23 -2.02
N ALA A 201 19.25 14.40 -2.18
CA ALA A 201 18.25 14.57 -3.24
C ALA A 201 17.53 15.91 -3.16
N SER A 202 17.22 16.40 -1.94
CA SER A 202 16.58 17.71 -1.75
C SER A 202 17.51 18.87 -2.11
N ALA A 203 18.81 18.76 -1.84
CA ALA A 203 19.80 19.76 -2.23
C ALA A 203 20.01 19.75 -3.74
N ALA A 204 20.13 18.56 -4.33
CA ALA A 204 20.28 18.35 -5.76
C ALA A 204 19.09 18.93 -6.55
N ALA A 205 17.86 18.79 -6.03
CA ALA A 205 16.67 19.38 -6.63
C ALA A 205 16.80 20.90 -6.80
N ARG A 206 17.36 21.58 -5.80
CA ARG A 206 17.58 23.04 -5.84
C ARG A 206 18.68 23.40 -6.83
N TYR A 207 19.80 22.68 -6.78
CA TYR A 207 20.93 22.91 -7.67
C TYR A 207 20.57 22.74 -9.15
N TRP A 208 19.87 21.65 -9.47
CA TRP A 208 19.44 21.32 -10.83
C TRP A 208 18.14 22.01 -11.26
N GLN A 209 17.52 22.83 -10.39
CA GLN A 209 16.22 23.45 -10.63
C GLN A 209 15.16 22.42 -11.06
N ALA A 210 15.10 21.29 -10.35
CA ALA A 210 14.20 20.20 -10.65
C ALA A 210 12.82 20.41 -10.00
N ASP A 211 11.77 20.06 -10.73
CA ASP A 211 10.39 20.07 -10.25
C ASP A 211 10.10 18.88 -9.32
N MET A 212 10.83 17.79 -9.52
CA MET A 212 10.71 16.54 -8.77
C MET A 212 12.08 16.05 -8.31
N ALA A 213 12.09 15.41 -7.15
CA ALA A 213 13.27 14.74 -6.61
C ALA A 213 12.86 13.39 -6.03
N ALA A 214 13.70 12.38 -6.19
CA ALA A 214 13.48 11.07 -5.59
C ALA A 214 14.77 10.44 -5.06
N VAL A 215 14.66 9.67 -4.00
CA VAL A 215 15.64 8.66 -3.62
C VAL A 215 15.14 7.31 -4.13
N VAL A 216 15.98 6.61 -4.88
CA VAL A 216 15.68 5.29 -5.45
C VAL A 216 16.56 4.24 -4.79
N SER A 217 15.96 3.18 -4.26
CA SER A 217 16.68 2.13 -3.56
C SER A 217 15.99 0.78 -3.68
N ASN A 218 16.77 -0.29 -3.71
CA ASN A 218 16.27 -1.66 -3.59
C ASN A 218 15.80 -1.95 -2.15
N ALA A 219 16.51 -1.41 -1.15
CA ALA A 219 16.16 -1.52 0.26
C ALA A 219 15.08 -0.51 0.66
N GLY A 220 14.43 -0.77 1.80
CA GLY A 220 13.48 0.15 2.42
C GLY A 220 14.10 1.43 2.97
N PHE A 221 13.29 2.23 3.67
CA PHE A 221 13.68 3.54 4.17
C PHE A 221 13.40 3.65 5.66
N THR A 222 14.35 4.23 6.40
CA THR A 222 14.20 4.45 7.84
C THR A 222 12.99 5.36 8.15
N PRO A 223 12.37 5.25 9.34
CA PRO A 223 11.27 6.13 9.74
C PRO A 223 11.64 7.61 9.71
N ALA A 224 12.90 7.95 10.01
CA ALA A 224 13.39 9.32 9.94
C ALA A 224 13.41 9.82 8.48
N ALA A 225 13.90 8.99 7.54
CA ALA A 225 13.94 9.33 6.12
C ALA A 225 12.53 9.53 5.56
N ARG A 226 11.58 8.68 5.95
CA ARG A 226 10.15 8.83 5.60
C ARG A 226 9.57 10.15 6.09
N ARG A 227 9.82 10.54 7.35
CA ARG A 227 9.38 11.84 7.88
C ARG A 227 9.99 13.01 7.10
N LEU A 228 11.30 12.96 6.83
CA LEU A 228 11.99 14.01 6.09
C LEU A 228 11.51 14.10 4.63
N SER A 229 11.20 12.97 4.01
CA SER A 229 10.62 12.91 2.66
C SER A 229 9.27 13.62 2.59
N GLY A 230 8.43 13.48 3.62
CA GLY A 230 7.15 14.20 3.72
C GLY A 230 7.32 15.71 3.83
N ALA A 231 8.36 16.18 4.52
CA ALA A 231 8.64 17.61 4.69
C ALA A 231 9.30 18.25 3.46
N THR A 232 10.19 17.52 2.80
CA THR A 232 10.93 18.00 1.61
C THR A 232 10.17 17.76 0.30
N GLY A 233 9.23 16.82 0.32
CA GLY A 233 8.53 16.35 -0.87
C GLY A 233 9.40 15.49 -1.79
N VAL A 234 10.56 15.01 -1.33
CA VAL A 234 11.37 14.01 -2.04
C VAL A 234 10.63 12.68 -2.06
N LEU A 235 10.51 12.04 -3.22
CA LEU A 235 9.87 10.74 -3.36
C LEU A 235 10.80 9.62 -2.89
N LEU A 236 10.25 8.60 -2.24
CA LEU A 236 11.00 7.41 -1.83
C LEU A 236 10.52 6.23 -2.66
N LEU A 237 11.35 5.77 -3.60
CA LEU A 237 10.96 4.83 -4.64
C LEU A 237 11.82 3.56 -4.62
N HIS A 238 11.21 2.44 -4.96
CA HIS A 238 11.95 1.28 -5.47
C HIS A 238 12.27 1.49 -6.96
N HIS A 239 13.34 0.88 -7.47
CA HIS A 239 13.68 1.00 -8.89
C HIS A 239 12.59 0.47 -9.83
N ASP A 240 11.82 -0.54 -9.40
CA ASP A 240 10.67 -1.05 -10.17
C ASP A 240 9.62 0.02 -10.48
N ALA A 241 9.48 1.02 -9.60
CA ALA A 241 8.52 2.11 -9.79
C ALA A 241 8.96 3.09 -10.89
N LEU A 242 10.22 3.04 -11.34
CA LEU A 242 10.74 3.98 -12.34
C LEU A 242 10.13 3.74 -13.73
N ARG A 243 9.87 2.48 -14.10
CA ARG A 243 9.31 2.11 -15.42
C ARG A 243 7.88 2.61 -15.65
N THR A 244 7.18 3.00 -14.58
CA THR A 244 5.82 3.55 -14.63
C THR A 244 5.73 4.99 -14.11
N LEU A 245 6.86 5.59 -13.72
CA LEU A 245 6.87 6.93 -13.13
C LEU A 245 6.45 7.99 -14.17
N ALA A 246 5.36 8.70 -13.87
CA ALA A 246 4.86 9.80 -14.68
C ALA A 246 5.22 11.16 -14.06
N PRO A 247 5.33 12.23 -14.87
CA PRO A 247 5.51 13.58 -14.36
C PRO A 247 4.33 14.00 -13.47
N ILE A 248 4.62 14.40 -12.24
CA ILE A 248 3.61 14.89 -11.30
C ILE A 248 3.69 16.41 -11.30
N ARG A 249 2.71 17.08 -11.93
CA ARG A 249 2.56 18.52 -11.78
C ARG A 249 2.07 18.83 -10.38
N ARG A 250 2.97 19.26 -9.49
CA ARG A 250 2.53 19.97 -8.28
C ARG A 250 1.90 21.27 -8.76
N SER A 251 0.62 21.50 -8.46
CA SER A 251 0.08 22.85 -8.58
C SER A 251 0.98 23.74 -7.72
N ARG A 252 1.68 24.70 -8.34
CA ARG A 252 2.36 25.77 -7.61
C ARG A 252 1.36 26.27 -6.57
N ARG A 253 1.57 25.96 -5.29
CA ARG A 253 0.96 26.78 -4.26
C ARG A 253 1.60 28.15 -4.46
N LEU A 254 0.72 29.11 -4.66
CA LEU A 254 0.97 30.53 -4.62
C LEU A 254 1.73 30.86 -3.32
N ASP A 255 2.49 31.95 -3.38
CA ASP A 255 3.04 32.72 -2.25
C ASP A 255 4.44 32.31 -1.74
N ALA A 256 5.43 32.63 -2.57
CA ALA A 256 6.56 33.40 -2.06
C ALA A 256 6.40 34.83 -2.60
N GLU A 257 5.73 35.70 -1.85
CA GLU A 257 5.95 37.14 -2.00
C GLU A 257 7.39 37.43 -1.55
N PRO A 258 8.19 38.15 -2.36
CA PRO A 258 9.43 38.71 -1.86
C PRO A 258 9.12 39.90 -0.96
N ALA A 259 9.69 39.90 0.24
CA ALA A 259 9.88 41.12 1.04
C ALA A 259 11.02 41.96 0.45
#